data_AF-A0A240EMQ1-F1
#
_entry.id   AF-A0A240EMQ1-F1
#
_cell.length_a   1.000
_cell.length_b   1.000
_cell.length_c   1.000
_cell.angle_alpha   90.00
_cell.angle_beta   90.00
_cell.angle_gamma   90.00
#
_symmetry.space_group_name_H-M   'P 1'
#
loop_
_entity.id
_entity.type
_entity.pdbx_description
1 polymer ?
#
loop_
_entity_poly.entity_id
_entity_poly.type
_entity_poly.pdbx_seq_one_letter_code
_entity_poly.pdbx_strand_id
1 'polypeptide(L)'
;MLLGNSLSGNIVALQNFLGSLESRWSEYEASLALGAAIPLATLPFVRVALQRSLAPILATMATTGLVSLPGMMTGQILGGATPVIAIKYQLVIMIAIFVMMTISITISLNLVVRQSFNASGKPK
;
A
#
# COMPACT_ATOMS: atom_id res chain seq x y z
N MET A 1 1.74 15.04 -4.43
CA MET A 1 0.88 14.19 -3.57
C MET A 1 0.87 12.73 -4.01
N LEU A 2 0.59 12.43 -5.28
CA LEU A 2 0.48 11.06 -5.81
C LEU A 2 1.74 10.19 -5.59
N LEU A 3 2.90 10.66 -6.05
CA LEU A 3 4.19 9.98 -5.86
C LEU A 3 4.59 9.84 -4.39
N GLY A 4 4.42 10.91 -3.60
CA GLY A 4 4.77 10.90 -2.18
C GLY A 4 3.97 9.86 -1.38
N ASN A 5 2.65 9.79 -1.56
CA ASN A 5 1.82 8.77 -0.92
C ASN A 5 2.20 7.35 -1.37
N SER A 6 2.50 7.17 -2.66
CA SER A 6 2.93 5.87 -3.19
C SER A 6 4.28 5.43 -2.60
N LEU A 7 5.23 6.36 -2.45
CA LEU A 7 6.53 6.09 -1.83
C LEU A 7 6.36 5.67 -0.36
N SER A 8 5.63 6.46 0.43
CA SER A 8 5.34 6.12 1.83
C SER A 8 4.60 4.78 1.95
N GLY A 9 3.64 4.53 1.05
CA GLY A 9 2.92 3.27 0.95
C GLY A 9 3.84 2.07 0.69
N ASN A 10 4.75 2.19 -0.28
CA ASN A 10 5.73 1.15 -0.59
C ASN A 10 6.68 0.90 0.59
N ILE A 11 7.18 1.96 1.25
CA ILE A 11 8.07 1.81 2.42
C ILE A 11 7.38 0.99 3.51
N VAL A 12 6.15 1.36 3.87
CA VAL A 12 5.37 0.64 4.89
C VAL A 12 5.08 -0.79 4.47
N ALA A 13 4.73 -1.02 3.20
CA ALA A 13 4.47 -2.36 2.67
C ALA A 13 5.72 -3.25 2.76
N LEU A 14 6.87 -2.76 2.31
CA LEU A 14 8.12 -3.52 2.30
C LEU A 14 8.64 -3.79 3.71
N GLN A 15 8.61 -2.80 4.60
CA GLN A 15 9.00 -2.99 6.01
C GLN A 15 8.11 -4.02 6.70
N ASN A 16 6.79 -3.95 6.49
CA ASN A 16 5.87 -4.93 7.07
C ASN A 16 6.06 -6.32 6.45
N PHE A 17 6.29 -6.41 5.15
CA PHE A 17 6.54 -7.69 4.48
C PHE A 17 7.80 -8.36 5.01
N LEU A 18 8.94 -7.65 4.98
CA LEU A 18 10.23 -8.18 5.42
C LEU A 18 10.24 -8.49 6.91
N GLY A 19 9.72 -7.59 7.75
CA GLY A 19 9.62 -7.83 9.19
C GLY A 19 8.67 -8.98 9.55
N SER A 20 7.57 -9.14 8.81
CA SER A 20 6.67 -10.29 9.03
C SER A 20 7.30 -11.61 8.58
N LEU A 21 8.11 -11.58 7.52
CA LEU A 21 8.83 -12.74 7.02
C LEU A 21 9.95 -13.16 7.99
N GLU A 22 10.70 -12.20 8.54
CA GLU A 22 11.76 -12.44 9.50
C GLU A 22 11.21 -12.97 10.83
N SER A 23 10.14 -12.37 11.36
CA SER A 23 9.53 -12.81 12.63
C SER A 23 8.85 -14.17 12.56
N ARG A 24 8.35 -14.57 11.39
CA ARG A 24 7.64 -15.84 11.17
C ARG A 24 8.38 -16.73 10.17
N TRP A 25 9.70 -16.66 10.20
CA TRP A 25 10.57 -17.42 9.29
C TRP A 25 10.30 -18.93 9.35
N SER A 26 10.09 -19.46 10.57
CA SER A 26 9.77 -20.87 10.80
C SER A 26 8.48 -21.33 10.11
N GLU A 27 7.45 -20.48 10.03
CA GLU A 27 6.20 -20.80 9.34
C GLU A 27 6.37 -20.80 7.82
N TYR A 28 7.21 -19.89 7.30
CA TYR A 28 7.58 -19.87 5.89
C TYR A 28 8.36 -21.14 5.51
N GLU A 29 9.37 -21.53 6.29
CA GLU A 29 10.13 -22.76 6.08
C GLU A 29 9.26 -24.02 6.20
N ALA A 30 8.35 -24.07 7.18
CA ALA A 30 7.41 -25.18 7.31
C ALA A 30 6.51 -25.31 6.07
N SER A 31 6.03 -24.18 5.54
CA SER A 31 5.23 -24.16 4.31
C SER A 31 6.02 -24.68 3.10
N LEU A 32 7.29 -24.30 2.98
CA LEU A 32 8.19 -24.82 1.94
C LEU A 32 8.46 -26.33 2.13
N ALA A 33 8.68 -26.78 3.36
CA ALA A 33 8.90 -28.20 3.68
C ALA A 33 7.69 -29.08 3.38
N LEU A 34 6.48 -28.51 3.48
CA LEU A 34 5.23 -29.14 3.04
C LEU A 34 5.02 -29.10 1.52
N GLY A 35 5.97 -28.53 0.76
CA GLY A 35 5.94 -28.49 -0.70
C GLY A 35 5.19 -27.31 -1.31
N ALA A 36 4.87 -26.27 -0.52
CA ALA A 36 4.20 -25.08 -1.06
C ALA A 36 5.12 -24.32 -2.05
N ALA A 37 4.54 -23.86 -3.16
CA ALA A 37 5.25 -22.98 -4.08
C ALA A 37 5.56 -21.62 -3.41
N ILE A 38 6.70 -21.01 -3.74
CA ILE A 38 7.14 -19.70 -3.18
C ILE A 38 6.03 -18.62 -3.21
N PRO A 39 5.26 -18.44 -4.30
CA PRO A 39 4.18 -17.44 -4.32
C PRO A 39 3.07 -17.72 -3.30
N LEU A 40 2.84 -19.00 -2.99
CA LEU A 40 1.81 -19.44 -2.06
C LEU A 40 2.29 -19.36 -0.60
N ALA A 41 3.55 -19.71 -0.36
CA ALA A 41 4.20 -19.58 0.95
C ALA A 41 4.37 -18.10 1.37
N THR A 42 4.57 -17.19 0.41
CA THR A 42 4.71 -15.74 0.69
C THR A 42 3.38 -14.98 0.79
N LEU A 43 2.28 -15.54 0.25
CA LEU A 43 0.96 -14.93 0.20
C LEU A 43 0.44 -14.35 1.54
N PRO A 44 0.50 -15.06 2.69
CA PRO A 44 0.01 -14.52 3.95
C PRO A 44 0.76 -13.25 4.38
N PHE A 45 2.07 -13.18 4.14
CA PHE A 45 2.90 -12.01 4.46
C PHE A 45 2.60 -10.84 3.54
N VAL A 46 2.44 -11.10 2.23
CA VAL A 46 2.03 -10.09 1.24
C VAL A 46 0.67 -9.50 1.58
N ARG A 47 -0.30 -10.33 1.98
CA ARG A 47 -1.66 -9.87 2.34
C ARG A 47 -1.65 -8.93 3.54
N VAL A 48 -0.89 -9.26 4.59
CA VAL A 48 -0.75 -8.41 5.77
C VAL A 48 -0.06 -7.10 5.43
N ALA A 49 1.02 -7.14 4.64
CA ALA A 49 1.73 -5.95 4.18
C ALA A 49 0.82 -5.00 3.37
N LEU A 50 0.01 -5.55 2.46
CA LEU A 50 -0.94 -4.78 1.67
C LEU A 50 -2.03 -4.13 2.53
N GLN A 51 -2.62 -4.88 3.46
CA GLN A 51 -3.65 -4.36 4.36
C GLN A 51 -3.11 -3.22 5.24
N ARG A 52 -1.93 -3.40 5.82
CA ARG A 52 -1.32 -2.39 6.70
C ARG A 52 -0.89 -1.13 5.96
N SER A 53 -0.40 -1.27 4.72
CA SER A 53 0.01 -0.13 3.90
C SER A 53 -1.17 0.69 3.36
N LEU A 54 -2.31 0.05 3.05
CA LEU A 54 -3.51 0.74 2.55
C LEU A 54 -4.44 1.28 3.64
N ALA A 55 -4.35 0.80 4.88
CA ALA A 55 -5.21 1.26 5.97
C ALA A 55 -5.17 2.80 6.22
N PRO A 56 -4.01 3.48 6.20
CA PRO A 56 -3.94 4.92 6.47
C PRO A 56 -4.67 5.76 5.41
N ILE A 57 -4.53 5.40 4.13
CA ILE A 57 -5.18 6.14 3.04
C ILE A 57 -6.70 5.96 3.08
N LEU A 58 -7.19 4.77 3.41
CA LEU A 58 -8.62 4.50 3.60
C LEU A 58 -9.20 5.27 4.78
N ALA A 59 -8.48 5.30 5.92
CA ALA A 59 -8.90 6.08 7.09
C ALA A 59 -8.96 7.59 6.77
N THR A 60 -7.99 8.08 5.99
CA THR A 60 -7.97 9.49 5.56
C THR A 60 -9.13 9.79 4.62
N MET A 61 -9.44 8.91 3.65
CA MET A 61 -10.60 9.06 2.76
C MET A 61 -11.92 9.09 3.51
N ALA A 62 -12.10 8.20 4.48
CA ALA A 62 -13.35 8.10 5.25
C ALA A 62 -13.60 9.32 6.14
N THR A 63 -12.54 9.99 6.62
CA THR A 63 -12.65 11.14 7.53
C THR A 63 -12.63 12.49 6.81
N THR A 64 -12.14 12.52 5.57
CA THR A 64 -12.07 13.73 4.73
C THR A 64 -13.48 14.25 4.43
N GLY A 65 -13.71 15.54 4.68
CA GLY A 65 -15.01 16.19 4.48
C GLY A 65 -15.96 16.09 5.68
N LEU A 66 -15.72 15.18 6.62
CA LEU A 66 -16.42 15.13 7.91
C LEU A 66 -15.67 15.90 9.00
N VAL A 67 -14.37 15.61 9.15
CA VAL A 67 -13.54 16.16 10.24
C VAL A 67 -12.61 17.26 9.74
N SER A 68 -12.13 17.15 8.50
CA SER A 68 -11.18 18.09 7.93
C SER A 68 -11.45 18.34 6.44
N LEU A 69 -11.25 19.60 6.04
CA LEU A 69 -11.21 20.00 4.64
C LEU A 69 -9.77 19.95 4.14
N PRO A 70 -9.44 19.18 3.08
CA PRO A 70 -8.09 19.08 2.57
C PRO A 70 -7.53 20.45 2.15
N GLY A 71 -6.24 20.68 2.40
CA GLY A 71 -5.61 21.99 2.15
C GLY A 71 -5.74 22.49 0.71
N MET A 72 -5.70 21.59 -0.29
CA MET A 72 -5.94 21.96 -1.68
C MET A 72 -7.38 22.44 -1.91
N MET A 73 -8.36 21.72 -1.35
CA MET A 73 -9.77 22.06 -1.46
C MET A 73 -10.05 23.41 -0.79
N THR A 74 -9.53 23.63 0.43
CA THR A 74 -9.66 24.91 1.14
C THR A 74 -8.99 26.05 0.36
N GLY A 75 -7.79 25.82 -0.19
CA GLY A 75 -7.09 26.81 -1.01
C GLY A 75 -7.86 27.20 -2.27
N GLN A 76 -8.52 26.25 -2.94
CA GLN A 76 -9.38 26.52 -4.09
C GLN A 76 -10.61 27.34 -3.70
N ILE A 77 -11.25 27.02 -2.58
CA ILE A 77 -12.41 27.76 -2.07
C ILE A 77 -12.02 29.19 -1.72
N LEU A 78 -10.91 29.38 -1.00
CA LEU A 78 -10.39 30.71 -0.66
C LEU A 78 -9.95 31.50 -1.90
N GLY A 79 -9.49 30.82 -2.95
CA GLY A 79 -9.15 31.41 -4.24
C GLY A 79 -10.35 31.79 -5.13
N GLY A 80 -11.58 31.65 -4.63
CA GLY A 80 -12.80 32.04 -5.35
C GLY A 80 -13.40 30.94 -6.25
N ALA A 81 -12.88 29.71 -6.20
CA ALA A 81 -13.51 28.58 -6.90
C ALA A 81 -14.80 28.16 -6.17
N THR A 82 -15.79 27.70 -6.94
CA THR A 82 -17.03 27.22 -6.32
C THR A 82 -16.76 25.95 -5.48
N PRO A 83 -17.30 25.85 -4.24
CA PRO A 83 -17.04 24.71 -3.36
C PRO A 83 -17.40 23.36 -3.98
N VAL A 84 -18.45 23.31 -4.79
CA VAL A 84 -18.90 22.09 -5.49
C VAL A 84 -17.83 21.57 -6.44
N ILE A 85 -17.12 22.47 -7.13
CA ILE A 85 -16.04 22.10 -8.04
C ILE A 85 -14.82 21.59 -7.24
N ALA A 86 -14.45 22.29 -6.16
CA ALA A 86 -13.32 21.90 -5.33
C ALA A 86 -13.49 20.50 -4.71
N ILE A 87 -14.69 20.17 -4.23
CA ILE A 87 -15.01 18.83 -3.69
C ILE A 87 -14.85 17.75 -4.76
N LYS A 88 -15.39 17.98 -5.96
CA LYS A 88 -15.32 17.02 -7.07
C LYS A 88 -13.87 16.70 -7.44
N TYR A 89 -13.04 17.73 -7.58
CA TYR A 89 -11.61 17.53 -7.86
C TYR A 89 -10.91 16.77 -6.74
N GLN A 90 -11.19 17.11 -5.49
CA GLN A 90 -10.59 16.45 -4.34
C GLN A 90 -10.93 14.94 -4.30
N LEU A 91 -12.18 14.56 -4.56
CA LEU A 91 -12.59 13.15 -4.66
C LEU A 91 -11.83 12.40 -5.76
N VAL A 92 -11.71 13.00 -6.95
CA VAL A 92 -10.96 12.41 -8.07
C VAL A 92 -9.50 12.18 -7.69
N ILE A 93 -8.87 13.15 -7.03
CA ILE A 93 -7.47 13.05 -6.60
C ILE A 93 -7.29 11.96 -5.54
N MET A 94 -8.21 11.84 -4.58
CA MET A 94 -8.14 10.76 -3.60
C MET A 94 -8.20 9.39 -4.28
N ILE A 95 -9.17 9.17 -5.17
CA ILE A 95 -9.30 7.93 -5.93
C ILE A 95 -8.02 7.66 -6.75
N ALA A 96 -7.46 8.68 -7.40
CA ALA A 96 -6.21 8.55 -8.15
C ALA A 96 -5.03 8.13 -7.25
N ILE A 97 -4.92 8.69 -6.04
CA ILE A 97 -3.92 8.28 -5.05
C ILE A 97 -4.12 6.81 -4.65
N PHE A 98 -5.36 6.41 -4.36
CA PHE A 98 -5.66 5.02 -3.98
C PHE A 98 -5.25 4.02 -5.05
N VAL A 99 -5.66 4.26 -6.29
CA VAL A 99 -5.39 3.36 -7.42
C VAL A 99 -3.88 3.29 -7.69
N MET A 100 -3.21 4.43 -7.76
CA MET A 100 -1.76 4.47 -7.98
C MET A 100 -1.01 3.72 -6.88
N MET A 101 -1.37 3.96 -5.62
CA MET A 101 -0.72 3.35 -4.47
C MET A 101 -0.95 1.83 -4.44
N THR A 102 -2.17 1.37 -4.72
CA THR A 102 -2.50 -0.06 -4.79
C THR A 102 -1.71 -0.77 -5.89
N ILE A 103 -1.65 -0.17 -7.08
CA ILE A 103 -0.88 -0.73 -8.21
C ILE A 103 0.62 -0.75 -7.86
N SER A 104 1.15 0.36 -7.36
CA SER A 104 2.56 0.50 -6.98
C SER A 104 2.97 -0.56 -5.95
N ILE A 105 2.21 -0.69 -4.86
CA ILE A 105 2.52 -1.63 -3.77
C ILE A 105 2.43 -3.07 -4.28
N THR A 106 1.41 -3.39 -5.07
CA THR A 106 1.23 -4.74 -5.62
C THR A 106 2.39 -5.13 -6.53
N ILE A 107 2.81 -4.22 -7.43
CA ILE A 107 3.96 -4.44 -8.31
C ILE A 107 5.24 -4.57 -7.48
N SER A 108 5.46 -3.68 -6.51
CA SER A 108 6.65 -3.69 -5.67
C SER A 108 6.79 -5.00 -4.88
N LEU A 109 5.71 -5.45 -4.23
CA LEU A 109 5.68 -6.73 -3.51
C LEU A 109 5.89 -7.92 -4.46
N ASN A 110 5.29 -7.91 -5.66
CA ASN A 110 5.50 -8.97 -6.63
C ASN A 110 6.96 -9.04 -7.11
N LEU A 111 7.58 -7.90 -7.38
CA LEU A 111 8.98 -7.81 -7.78
C LEU A 111 9.92 -8.29 -6.67
N VAL A 112 9.65 -7.93 -5.42
CA VAL A 112 10.44 -8.40 -4.27
C VAL A 112 10.31 -9.92 -4.11
N VAL A 113 9.09 -10.48 -4.18
CA VAL A 113 8.92 -11.94 -4.12
C VAL A 113 9.62 -12.66 -5.29
N ARG A 114 9.67 -12.05 -6.48
CA ARG A 114 10.37 -12.65 -7.63
C ARG A 114 11.90 -12.52 -7.56
N GLN A 115 12.42 -11.42 -7.02
CA GLN A 115 13.86 -11.14 -7.01
C GLN A 115 14.56 -11.66 -5.76
N SER A 116 13.91 -11.54 -4.60
CA SER A 116 14.51 -11.87 -3.31
C SER A 116 14.63 -13.36 -3.06
N PHE A 117 13.87 -14.22 -3.74
CA PHE A 117 13.92 -15.67 -3.51
C PHE A 117 14.60 -16.41 -4.67
N ASN A 118 15.54 -17.29 -4.34
CA ASN A 118 16.16 -18.22 -5.29
C ASN A 118 15.21 -19.39 -5.64
N ALA A 119 15.56 -20.17 -6.67
CA ALA A 119 14.82 -21.38 -7.06
C ALA A 119 14.67 -22.41 -5.91
N SER A 120 15.48 -22.31 -4.86
CA SER A 120 15.46 -23.12 -3.64
C SER A 120 14.61 -22.53 -2.50
N GLY A 121 13.94 -21.39 -2.69
CA GLY A 121 13.07 -20.76 -1.68
C GLY A 121 13.80 -19.97 -0.59
N LYS A 122 15.14 -19.90 -0.62
CA LYS A 122 15.95 -19.08 0.30
C LYS A 122 16.04 -17.63 -0.19
N PRO A 123 16.13 -16.64 0.74
CA PRO A 123 16.42 -15.28 0.36
C PRO A 123 17.80 -15.22 -0.29
N LYS A 124 17.96 -14.41 -1.34
CA LYS A 124 19.26 -14.06 -1.93
C LYS A 124 20.09 -13.22 -0.99
#